data_AF-A0A8I1V6Z2-F1
#
_entry.id   AF-A0A8I1V6Z2-F1
#
_cell.length_a   1.000
_cell.length_b   1.000
_cell.length_c   1.000
_cell.angle_alpha   90.00
_cell.angle_beta   90.00
_cell.angle_gamma   90.00
#
_symmetry.space_group_name_H-M   'P 1'
#
loop_
_entity.id
_entity.type
_entity.pdbx_description
1 polymer ?
#
loop_
_entity_poly.entity_id
_entity_poly.type
_entity_poly.pdbx_seq_one_letter_code
_entity_poly.pdbx_strand_id
1 'polypeptide(L)'
;MDLKVFAALSYRDPAVVLRELRQIEAQMVGANLSPQVRNLRTNGLKHIREFRHAALFCHGMSLRLGHQVLFSPVESSDYDFVATWRTADAQHFARVQLKELVPAHLNEGATVQALVDGLSKYSGDDLIVAIFLNREGRFSLEEVVFPALHIAELWFVFATTPDLHMWQLVGDALREPEVSSFRYPT
;
A
#
# COMPACT_ATOMS: atom_id res chain seq x y z
N MET A 1 16.98 -12.68 -5.27
CA MET A 1 16.14 -11.87 -6.18
C MET A 1 16.72 -11.95 -7.59
N ASP A 2 15.92 -12.35 -8.60
CA ASP A 2 16.37 -12.33 -10.00
C ASP A 2 16.09 -10.94 -10.61
N LEU A 3 17.11 -10.09 -10.53
CA LEU A 3 17.07 -8.71 -11.01
C LEU A 3 16.71 -8.61 -12.51
N LYS A 4 17.02 -9.63 -13.32
CA LYS A 4 16.70 -9.59 -14.76
C LYS A 4 15.21 -9.73 -15.00
N VAL A 5 14.54 -10.58 -14.23
CA VAL A 5 13.08 -10.76 -14.31
C VAL A 5 12.39 -9.45 -13.93
N PHE A 6 12.80 -8.84 -12.82
CA PHE A 6 12.20 -7.58 -12.37
C PHE A 6 12.47 -6.41 -13.31
N ALA A 7 13.65 -6.33 -13.91
CA ALA A 7 13.96 -5.29 -14.89
C ALA A 7 13.11 -5.37 -16.18
N ALA A 8 12.57 -6.55 -16.51
CA ALA A 8 11.73 -6.76 -17.69
C ALA A 8 10.24 -6.47 -17.46
N LEU A 9 9.82 -6.20 -16.22
CA LEU A 9 8.43 -5.89 -15.91
C LEU A 9 8.00 -4.53 -16.46
N SER A 10 6.69 -4.38 -16.71
CA SER A 10 6.10 -3.10 -17.09
C SER A 10 5.71 -2.31 -15.84
N TYR A 11 6.45 -1.24 -15.58
CA TYR A 11 6.25 -0.38 -14.42
C TYR A 11 5.35 0.81 -14.74
N ARG A 12 4.59 1.24 -13.74
CA ARG A 12 3.65 2.36 -13.83
C ARG A 12 4.00 3.44 -12.85
N ASP A 13 3.75 4.68 -13.28
CA ASP A 13 3.83 5.86 -12.42
C ASP A 13 2.62 5.88 -11.47
N PRO A 14 2.83 5.89 -10.16
CA PRO A 14 1.74 5.89 -9.19
C PRO A 14 0.89 7.15 -9.26
N ALA A 15 1.48 8.33 -9.52
CA ALA A 15 0.73 9.58 -9.60
C ALA A 15 -0.20 9.60 -10.81
N VAL A 16 0.25 9.08 -11.96
CA VAL A 16 -0.60 8.94 -13.17
C VAL A 16 -1.79 8.03 -12.87
N VAL A 17 -1.53 6.84 -12.32
CA VAL A 17 -2.57 5.88 -11.95
C VAL A 17 -3.58 6.48 -10.97
N LEU A 18 -3.11 7.18 -9.94
CA LEU A 18 -3.99 7.74 -8.93
C LEU A 18 -4.91 8.83 -9.51
N ARG A 19 -4.40 9.67 -10.42
CA ARG A 19 -5.23 10.66 -11.14
C ARG A 19 -6.29 9.99 -12.02
N GLU A 20 -5.92 8.96 -12.77
CA GLU A 20 -6.87 8.19 -13.59
C GLU A 20 -7.99 7.58 -12.74
N LEU A 21 -7.63 6.95 -11.61
CA LEU A 21 -8.61 6.41 -10.67
C LEU A 21 -9.53 7.50 -10.11
N ARG A 22 -8.99 8.69 -9.81
CA ARG A 22 -9.79 9.83 -9.32
C ARG A 22 -10.76 10.35 -10.38
N GLN A 23 -10.35 10.38 -11.65
CA GLN A 23 -11.21 10.78 -12.75
C GLN A 23 -12.38 9.79 -12.92
N ILE A 24 -12.11 8.48 -12.81
CA ILE A 24 -13.15 7.44 -12.84
C ILE A 24 -14.11 7.61 -11.65
N GLU A 25 -13.58 7.80 -10.44
CA GLU A 25 -14.41 8.07 -9.25
C GLU A 25 -15.33 9.28 -9.45
N ALA A 26 -14.81 10.38 -10.02
CA ALA A 26 -15.57 11.59 -10.31
C ALA A 26 -16.69 11.36 -11.33
N GLN A 27 -16.43 10.55 -12.38
CA GLN A 27 -17.45 10.19 -13.37
C GLN A 27 -18.56 9.32 -12.78
N MET A 28 -18.27 8.57 -11.72
CA MET A 28 -19.25 7.74 -11.02
C MET A 28 -20.04 8.50 -9.94
N VAL A 29 -19.74 9.77 -9.69
CA VAL A 29 -20.51 10.60 -8.76
C VAL A 29 -21.92 10.78 -9.31
N GLY A 30 -22.93 10.35 -8.54
CA GLY A 30 -24.33 10.37 -8.95
C GLY A 30 -24.82 9.08 -9.64
N ALA A 31 -23.93 8.15 -9.96
CA ALA A 31 -24.34 6.82 -10.39
C ALA A 31 -24.97 6.04 -9.22
N ASN A 32 -26.07 5.33 -9.48
CA ASN A 32 -26.73 4.47 -8.49
C ASN A 32 -25.95 3.14 -8.33
N LEU A 33 -24.75 3.24 -7.77
CA LEU A 33 -23.87 2.11 -7.51
C LEU A 33 -24.06 1.62 -6.07
N SER A 34 -24.02 0.30 -5.88
CA SER A 34 -24.01 -0.27 -4.54
C SER A 34 -22.75 0.15 -3.75
N PRO A 35 -22.82 0.23 -2.42
CA PRO A 35 -21.66 0.55 -1.59
C PRO A 35 -20.46 -0.38 -1.84
N GLN A 36 -20.71 -1.66 -2.16
CA GLN A 36 -19.67 -2.64 -2.44
C GLN A 36 -18.91 -2.33 -3.73
N VAL A 37 -19.61 -1.89 -4.77
CA VAL A 37 -18.97 -1.49 -6.04
C VAL A 37 -18.20 -0.19 -5.85
N ARG A 38 -18.81 0.80 -5.18
CA ARG A 38 -18.17 2.10 -4.91
C ARG A 38 -16.87 1.97 -4.12
N ASN A 39 -16.83 1.03 -3.17
CA ASN A 39 -15.65 0.78 -2.35
C ASN A 39 -14.73 -0.34 -2.88
N LEU A 40 -14.92 -0.76 -4.14
CA LEU A 40 -14.12 -1.80 -4.80
C LEU A 40 -14.04 -3.12 -4.02
N ARG A 41 -15.16 -3.52 -3.39
CA ARG A 41 -15.27 -4.67 -2.48
C ARG A 41 -15.84 -5.94 -3.10
N THR A 42 -16.23 -5.92 -4.38
CA THR A 42 -16.59 -7.15 -5.08
C THR A 42 -15.33 -7.93 -5.47
N ASN A 43 -15.43 -9.25 -5.61
CA ASN A 43 -14.28 -10.09 -6.02
C ASN A 43 -13.67 -9.62 -7.34
N GLY A 44 -14.52 -9.23 -8.31
CA GLY A 44 -14.08 -8.69 -9.59
C GLY A 44 -13.33 -7.36 -9.48
N LEU A 45 -13.46 -6.61 -8.38
CA LEU A 45 -12.78 -5.33 -8.16
C LEU A 45 -11.59 -5.43 -7.20
N LYS A 46 -11.29 -6.62 -6.68
CA LYS A 46 -10.14 -6.85 -5.78
C LYS A 46 -8.83 -6.37 -6.39
N HIS A 47 -8.57 -6.73 -7.65
CA HIS A 47 -7.36 -6.33 -8.36
C HIS A 47 -7.25 -4.80 -8.51
N ILE A 48 -8.37 -4.08 -8.73
CA ILE A 48 -8.37 -2.61 -8.77
C ILE A 48 -8.05 -2.01 -7.40
N ARG A 49 -8.57 -2.61 -6.32
CA ARG A 49 -8.27 -2.18 -4.94
C ARG A 49 -6.78 -2.36 -4.62
N GLU A 50 -6.21 -3.52 -4.94
CA GLU A 50 -4.78 -3.81 -4.76
C GLU A 50 -3.92 -2.89 -5.61
N PHE A 51 -4.33 -2.63 -6.85
CA PHE A 51 -3.65 -1.68 -7.75
C PHE A 51 -3.65 -0.25 -7.20
N ARG A 52 -4.77 0.21 -6.64
CA ARG A 52 -4.85 1.51 -5.94
C ARG A 52 -3.94 1.55 -4.72
N HIS A 53 -3.91 0.50 -3.91
CA HIS A 53 -3.05 0.41 -2.73
C HIS A 53 -1.56 0.45 -3.13
N ALA A 54 -1.16 -0.30 -4.15
CA ALA A 54 0.19 -0.25 -4.68
C ALA A 54 0.57 1.17 -5.13
N ALA A 55 -0.31 1.84 -5.88
CA ALA A 55 -0.08 3.21 -6.32
C ALA A 55 0.00 4.21 -5.15
N LEU A 56 -0.88 4.13 -4.15
CA LEU A 56 -0.84 4.97 -2.95
C LEU A 56 0.47 4.81 -2.17
N PHE A 57 0.88 3.57 -1.96
CA PHE A 57 2.13 3.27 -1.27
C PHE A 57 3.33 3.83 -2.04
N CYS A 58 3.46 3.53 -3.34
CA CYS A 58 4.58 4.00 -4.15
C CYS A 58 4.59 5.53 -4.33
N HIS A 59 3.43 6.19 -4.39
CA HIS A 59 3.37 7.66 -4.39
C HIS A 59 3.91 8.23 -3.07
N GLY A 60 3.45 7.70 -1.93
CA GLY A 60 3.95 8.09 -0.61
C GLY A 60 5.46 7.85 -0.47
N MET A 61 5.94 6.69 -0.90
CA MET A 61 7.37 6.36 -0.92
C MET A 61 8.17 7.27 -1.85
N SER A 62 7.59 7.69 -2.99
CA SER A 62 8.27 8.61 -3.90
C SER A 62 8.58 9.94 -3.23
N LEU A 63 7.60 10.46 -2.49
CA LEU A 63 7.74 11.71 -1.74
C LEU A 63 8.71 11.55 -0.56
N ARG A 64 8.62 10.42 0.16
CA ARG A 64 9.51 10.09 1.28
C ARG A 64 10.98 10.04 0.86
N LEU A 65 11.25 9.32 -0.23
CA LEU A 65 12.62 9.08 -0.70
C LEU A 65 13.18 10.22 -1.54
N GLY A 66 12.34 11.13 -2.04
CA GLY A 66 12.75 12.15 -3.01
C GLY A 66 13.09 11.58 -4.39
N HIS A 67 12.71 10.33 -4.66
CA HIS A 67 12.94 9.62 -5.92
C HIS A 67 11.63 9.07 -6.45
N GLN A 68 11.46 9.01 -7.78
CA GLN A 68 10.27 8.37 -8.35
C GLN A 68 10.29 6.87 -8.09
N VAL A 69 9.30 6.37 -7.35
CA VAL A 69 9.05 4.96 -7.10
C VAL A 69 7.92 4.52 -8.02
N LEU A 70 8.23 3.62 -8.95
CA LEU A 70 7.28 3.00 -9.86
C LEU A 70 6.86 1.62 -9.33
N PHE A 71 5.76 1.08 -9.84
CA PHE A 71 5.28 -0.23 -9.41
C PHE A 71 4.79 -1.09 -10.59
N SER A 72 4.92 -2.41 -10.45
CA SER A 72 4.39 -3.39 -11.39
C SER A 72 3.66 -4.49 -10.63
N PRO A 73 2.34 -4.68 -10.83
CA PRO A 73 1.61 -5.81 -10.27
C PRO A 73 2.17 -7.13 -10.77
N VAL A 74 2.26 -8.13 -9.90
CA VAL A 74 2.76 -9.47 -10.26
C VAL A 74 1.83 -10.52 -9.68
N GLU A 75 1.49 -11.53 -10.49
CA GLU A 75 0.78 -12.72 -9.99
C GLU A 75 1.77 -13.65 -9.28
N SER A 76 2.09 -13.32 -8.02
CA SER A 76 2.92 -14.15 -7.15
C SER A 76 2.15 -14.51 -5.88
N SER A 77 2.44 -15.69 -5.31
CA SER A 77 1.89 -16.10 -4.01
C SER A 77 2.48 -15.33 -2.83
N ASP A 78 3.66 -14.74 -3.02
CA ASP A 78 4.51 -14.29 -1.92
C ASP A 78 4.55 -12.76 -1.77
N TYR A 79 4.12 -12.04 -2.80
CA TYR A 79 4.03 -10.58 -2.84
C TYR A 79 3.02 -10.16 -3.91
N ASP A 80 2.43 -8.97 -3.77
CA ASP A 80 1.36 -8.49 -4.65
C ASP A 80 1.91 -7.63 -5.81
N PHE A 81 3.05 -6.98 -5.62
CA PHE A 81 3.72 -6.20 -6.66
C PHE A 81 5.22 -6.00 -6.41
N VAL A 82 5.93 -5.53 -7.43
CA VAL A 82 7.32 -5.09 -7.33
C VAL A 82 7.38 -3.57 -7.42
N ALA A 83 8.03 -2.93 -6.46
CA ALA A 83 8.38 -1.52 -6.50
C ALA A 83 9.79 -1.35 -7.09
N THR A 84 10.03 -0.25 -7.79
CA THR A 84 11.35 0.07 -8.31
C THR A 84 11.62 1.57 -8.30
N TRP A 85 12.85 1.96 -8.03
CA TRP A 85 13.29 3.36 -8.07
C TRP A 85 14.74 3.44 -8.49
N ARG A 86 15.12 4.60 -9.00
CA ARG A 86 16.48 4.86 -9.47
C ARG A 86 17.16 5.88 -8.57
N THR A 87 18.37 5.54 -8.16
CA THR A 87 19.34 6.45 -7.53
C THR A 87 20.42 6.83 -8.55
N ALA A 88 21.35 7.70 -8.19
CA ALA A 88 22.48 8.02 -9.06
C ALA A 88 23.28 6.77 -9.46
N ASP A 89 23.42 5.82 -8.52
CA ASP A 89 24.35 4.70 -8.66
C ASP A 89 23.69 3.41 -9.14
N ALA A 90 22.40 3.21 -8.86
CA ALA A 90 21.73 1.94 -9.13
C ALA A 90 20.21 2.05 -9.34
N GLN A 91 19.68 1.06 -10.06
CA GLN A 91 18.27 0.71 -10.04
C GLN A 91 18.01 -0.26 -8.89
N HIS A 92 17.01 0.06 -8.07
CA HIS A 92 16.61 -0.75 -6.92
C HIS A 92 15.27 -1.43 -7.17
N PHE A 93 15.06 -2.58 -6.55
CA PHE A 93 13.81 -3.31 -6.61
C PHE A 93 13.45 -3.82 -5.22
N ALA A 94 12.16 -3.81 -4.90
CA ALA A 94 11.65 -4.40 -3.67
C ALA A 94 10.35 -5.15 -3.95
N ARG A 95 10.22 -6.32 -3.34
CA ARG A 95 8.96 -7.09 -3.35
C ARG A 95 8.05 -6.49 -2.30
N VAL A 96 6.79 -6.24 -2.65
CA VAL A 96 5.83 -5.63 -1.71
C VAL A 96 4.60 -6.51 -1.55
N GLN A 97 4.35 -6.92 -0.31
CA GLN A 97 3.11 -7.57 0.09
C GLN A 97 2.17 -6.53 0.73
N LEU A 98 0.97 -6.44 0.18
CA LEU A 98 -0.12 -5.64 0.73
C LEU A 98 -0.91 -6.44 1.76
N LYS A 99 -1.30 -5.73 2.82
CA LYS A 99 -2.29 -6.16 3.80
C LYS A 99 -3.27 -5.02 4.05
N GLU A 100 -4.42 -5.38 4.62
CA GLU A 100 -5.47 -4.42 4.89
C GLU A 100 -6.14 -4.74 6.23
N LEU A 101 -6.23 -3.73 7.10
CA LEU A 101 -7.25 -3.70 8.14
C LEU A 101 -8.56 -3.29 7.49
N VAL A 102 -9.39 -4.29 7.23
CA VAL A 102 -10.66 -4.08 6.55
C VAL A 102 -11.64 -3.24 7.38
N PRO A 103 -12.60 -2.56 6.73
CA PRO A 103 -13.69 -1.87 7.40
C PRO A 103 -14.39 -2.75 8.43
N ALA A 104 -14.83 -2.14 9.54
CA ALA A 104 -15.46 -2.85 10.65
C ALA A 104 -16.64 -3.72 10.19
N HIS A 105 -17.51 -3.20 9.33
CA HIS A 105 -18.66 -3.94 8.81
C HIS A 105 -18.32 -5.22 8.01
N LEU A 106 -17.06 -5.39 7.56
CA LEU A 106 -16.60 -6.63 6.93
C LEU A 106 -16.03 -7.63 7.94
N ASN A 107 -15.30 -7.14 8.95
CA ASN A 107 -14.77 -7.95 10.04
C ASN A 107 -14.44 -7.07 11.23
N GLU A 108 -15.37 -6.95 12.18
CA GLU A 108 -15.20 -6.11 13.37
C GLU A 108 -14.02 -6.56 14.23
N GLY A 109 -13.81 -7.88 14.31
CA GLY A 109 -12.73 -8.50 15.09
C GLY A 109 -11.33 -8.38 14.47
N ALA A 110 -11.19 -7.88 13.23
CA ALA A 110 -9.87 -7.60 12.67
C ALA A 110 -9.20 -6.46 13.43
N THR A 111 -7.94 -6.64 13.80
CA THR A 111 -7.13 -5.65 14.52
C THR A 111 -5.78 -5.45 13.82
N VAL A 112 -5.13 -4.30 14.08
CA VAL A 112 -3.76 -4.06 13.62
C VAL A 112 -2.80 -5.11 14.19
N GLN A 113 -2.93 -5.42 15.49
CA GLN A 113 -2.08 -6.43 16.14
C GLN A 113 -2.19 -7.79 15.45
N ALA A 114 -3.41 -8.27 15.16
CA ALA A 114 -3.59 -9.57 14.49
C ALA A 114 -3.00 -9.60 13.07
N LEU A 115 -3.02 -8.47 12.35
CA LEU A 115 -2.35 -8.36 11.05
C LEU A 115 -0.83 -8.47 11.20
N VAL A 116 -0.26 -7.76 12.17
CA VAL A 116 1.18 -7.76 12.48
C VAL A 116 1.64 -9.15 12.94
N ASP A 117 0.91 -9.79 13.85
CA ASP A 117 1.19 -11.17 14.32
C ASP A 117 1.21 -12.15 13.14
N GLY A 118 0.23 -12.00 12.25
CA GLY A 118 0.09 -12.81 11.04
C GLY A 118 1.20 -12.60 10.00
N LEU A 119 2.09 -11.61 10.20
CA LEU A 119 3.24 -11.41 9.31
C LEU A 119 4.38 -12.41 9.54
N SER A 120 4.39 -13.12 10.68
CA SER A 120 5.45 -14.08 11.04
C SER A 120 5.63 -15.23 10.03
N LYS A 121 4.62 -15.48 9.17
CA LYS A 121 4.70 -16.47 8.09
C LYS A 121 5.48 -16.00 6.86
N TYR A 122 5.74 -14.70 6.75
CA TYR A 122 6.49 -14.11 5.63
C TYR A 122 7.97 -14.08 5.95
N SER A 123 8.79 -14.32 4.94
CA SER A 123 10.24 -14.20 5.04
C SER A 123 10.84 -13.68 3.73
N GLY A 124 11.85 -12.82 3.84
CA GLY A 124 12.57 -12.28 2.69
C GLY A 124 13.34 -11.01 3.02
N ASP A 125 14.63 -11.01 2.72
CA ASP A 125 15.55 -9.90 3.00
C ASP A 125 15.21 -8.60 2.25
N ASP A 126 14.43 -8.69 1.17
CA ASP A 126 13.94 -7.58 0.33
C ASP A 126 12.40 -7.47 0.33
N LEU A 127 11.71 -8.19 1.24
CA LEU A 127 10.25 -8.16 1.32
C LEU A 127 9.78 -6.99 2.19
N ILE A 128 9.07 -6.06 1.57
CA ILE A 128 8.37 -4.97 2.24
C ILE A 128 6.91 -5.39 2.47
N VAL A 129 6.37 -5.09 3.65
CA VAL A 129 4.93 -5.23 3.91
C VAL A 129 4.31 -3.86 4.11
N ALA A 130 3.23 -3.56 3.39
CA ALA A 130 2.44 -2.36 3.57
C ALA A 130 1.02 -2.70 4.04
N ILE A 131 0.65 -2.22 5.22
CA ILE A 131 -0.67 -2.41 5.83
C ILE A 131 -1.52 -1.17 5.63
N PHE A 132 -2.61 -1.31 4.88
CA PHE A 132 -3.61 -0.25 4.72
C PHE A 132 -4.62 -0.26 5.86
N LEU A 133 -4.78 0.85 6.57
CA LEU A 133 -5.77 0.98 7.63
C LEU A 133 -7.06 1.59 7.08
N ASN A 134 -8.05 0.74 6.81
CA ASN A 134 -9.32 1.16 6.21
C ASN A 134 -10.45 1.08 7.24
N ARG A 135 -10.27 1.81 8.34
CA ARG A 135 -11.24 1.90 9.44
C ARG A 135 -11.14 3.28 10.06
N GLU A 136 -12.28 3.84 10.45
CA GLU A 136 -12.32 5.07 11.25
C GLU A 136 -11.76 4.79 12.65
N GLY A 137 -10.88 5.65 13.13
CA GLY A 137 -10.29 5.52 14.46
C GLY A 137 -8.96 6.26 14.59
N ARG A 138 -8.31 6.02 15.73
CA ARG A 138 -6.94 6.48 15.99
C ARG A 138 -5.98 5.31 15.77
N PHE A 139 -4.83 5.61 15.17
CA PHE A 139 -3.71 4.69 15.09
C PHE A 139 -2.53 5.27 15.89
N SER A 140 -1.92 4.43 16.72
CA SER A 140 -0.68 4.72 17.42
C SER A 140 0.28 3.55 17.22
N LEU A 141 1.46 3.83 16.69
CA LEU A 141 2.47 2.79 16.46
C LEU A 141 3.00 2.23 17.79
N GLU A 142 3.05 3.05 18.84
CA GLU A 142 3.48 2.67 20.19
C GLU A 142 2.58 1.61 20.84
N GLU A 143 1.33 1.48 20.37
CA GLU A 143 0.37 0.49 20.86
C GLU A 143 0.53 -0.88 20.16
N VAL A 144 1.40 -0.99 19.17
CA VAL A 144 1.64 -2.21 18.40
C VAL A 144 2.85 -2.95 18.95
N VAL A 145 2.68 -4.23 19.25
CA VAL A 145 3.77 -5.13 19.64
C VAL A 145 4.28 -5.87 18.41
N PHE A 146 5.56 -5.72 18.08
CA PHE A 146 6.17 -6.40 16.93
C PHE A 146 6.73 -7.76 17.35
N PRO A 147 6.26 -8.88 16.75
CA PRO A 147 6.94 -10.17 16.92
C PRO A 147 8.29 -10.17 16.18
N ALA A 148 9.05 -11.25 16.33
CA ALA A 148 10.24 -11.46 15.49
C ALA A 148 9.79 -11.65 14.03
N LEU A 149 10.00 -10.63 13.21
CA LEU A 149 9.66 -10.63 11.79
C LEU A 149 10.91 -10.80 10.93
N HIS A 150 10.77 -11.54 9.83
CA HIS A 150 11.86 -11.80 8.86
C HIS A 150 11.60 -11.09 7.53
N ILE A 151 11.11 -9.86 7.60
CA ILE A 151 10.84 -8.98 6.46
C ILE A 151 11.77 -7.76 6.53
N ALA A 152 11.98 -7.11 5.39
CA ALA A 152 12.89 -5.98 5.27
C ALA A 152 12.34 -4.71 5.95
N GLU A 153 11.06 -4.42 5.75
CA GLU A 153 10.40 -3.19 6.19
C GLU A 153 8.90 -3.42 6.43
N LEU A 154 8.33 -2.63 7.35
CA LEU A 154 6.90 -2.61 7.63
C LEU A 154 6.36 -1.18 7.62
N TRP A 155 5.33 -0.96 6.81
CA TRP A 155 4.71 0.35 6.62
C TRP A 155 3.22 0.32 6.89
N PHE A 156 2.70 1.41 7.44
CA PHE A 156 1.27 1.65 7.60
C PHE A 156 0.83 2.82 6.72
N VAL A 157 -0.28 2.63 6.00
CA VAL A 157 -0.82 3.62 5.05
C VAL A 157 -2.29 3.85 5.34
N PHE A 158 -2.69 5.11 5.50
CA PHE A 158 -4.09 5.45 5.77
C PHE A 158 -4.45 6.87 5.38
N ALA A 159 -5.72 7.09 5.09
CA ALA A 159 -6.26 8.42 4.87
C ALA A 159 -6.48 9.13 6.21
N THR A 160 -6.19 10.43 6.27
CA THR A 160 -6.44 11.28 7.45
C THR A 160 -7.64 12.20 7.26
N THR A 161 -8.27 12.17 6.09
CA THR A 161 -9.50 12.93 5.79
C THR A 161 -10.55 12.03 5.14
N PRO A 162 -11.85 12.22 5.44
CA PRO A 162 -12.92 11.38 4.88
C PRO A 162 -13.05 11.45 3.35
N ASP A 163 -12.62 12.55 2.74
CA ASP A 163 -12.59 12.75 1.28
C ASP A 163 -11.43 12.00 0.59
N LEU A 164 -10.57 11.32 1.37
CA LEU A 164 -9.40 10.59 0.91
C LEU A 164 -8.39 11.49 0.16
N HIS A 165 -8.35 12.78 0.48
CA HIS A 165 -7.39 13.73 -0.10
C HIS A 165 -6.06 13.77 0.63
N MET A 166 -6.06 13.52 1.94
CA MET A 166 -4.84 13.49 2.75
C MET A 166 -4.57 12.08 3.22
N TRP A 167 -3.31 11.67 3.09
CA TRP A 167 -2.82 10.35 3.45
C TRP A 167 -1.58 10.46 4.31
N GLN A 168 -1.37 9.45 5.14
CA GLN A 168 -0.16 9.26 5.91
C GLN A 168 0.51 7.94 5.56
N LEU A 169 1.84 7.99 5.56
CA LEU A 169 2.74 6.85 5.47
C LEU A 169 3.58 6.84 6.75
N VAL A 170 3.43 5.80 7.56
CA VAL A 170 4.15 5.62 8.83
C VAL A 170 5.07 4.42 8.69
N GLY A 171 6.36 4.64 8.94
CA GLY A 171 7.39 3.61 8.88
C GLY A 171 8.78 4.21 8.66
N ASP A 172 9.83 3.40 8.55
CA ASP A 172 9.81 1.94 8.70
C ASP A 172 9.58 1.54 10.17
N ALA A 173 8.53 0.76 10.43
CA ALA A 173 8.10 0.40 11.78
C ALA A 173 9.05 -0.58 12.49
N LEU A 174 9.94 -1.26 11.74
CA LEU A 174 10.91 -2.20 12.30
C LEU A 174 12.22 -1.53 12.74
N ARG A 175 12.37 -0.23 12.50
CA ARG A 175 13.58 0.56 12.78
C ARG A 175 13.21 1.81 13.57
N GLU A 176 13.60 2.99 13.07
CA GLU A 176 13.20 4.30 13.59
C GLU A 176 12.02 4.80 12.74
N PRO A 177 10.77 4.65 13.20
CA PRO A 177 9.61 4.99 12.40
C PRO A 177 9.45 6.51 12.29
N GLU A 178 9.16 6.96 11.08
CA GLU A 178 8.84 8.35 10.81
C GLU A 178 7.46 8.47 10.16
N VAL A 179 6.84 9.63 10.28
CA VAL A 179 5.54 9.93 9.66
C VAL A 179 5.74 10.89 8.49
N SER A 180 5.16 10.56 7.34
CA SER A 180 5.05 11.46 6.20
C SER A 180 3.60 11.62 5.80
N SER A 181 3.21 12.86 5.52
CA SER A 181 1.88 13.20 5.02
C SER A 181 1.96 13.57 3.55
N PHE A 182 0.99 13.14 2.75
CA PHE A 182 0.91 13.50 1.36
C PHE A 182 -0.52 13.73 0.89
N ARG A 183 -0.64 14.52 -0.17
CA ARG A 183 -1.90 14.72 -0.89
C ARG A 183 -2.07 13.63 -1.93
N TYR A 184 -3.31 13.15 -2.04
CA TYR A 184 -3.73 12.34 -3.17
C TYR A 184 -3.55 13.14 -4.48
N PRO A 185 -2.89 12.59 -5.51
CA PRO A 185 -2.70 13.29 -6.79
C PRO A 185 -4.02 13.67 -7.47
N THR A 186 -4.14 14.92 -7.87
CA THR A 186 -5.25 15.46 -8.68
C THR A 186 -4.82 15.65 -10.12
#